data_AF-A0A382H2A0-F1
#
_entry.id   AF-A0A382H2A0-F1
#
_cell.length_a   1.000
_cell.length_b   1.000
_cell.length_c   1.000
_cell.angle_alpha   90.00
_cell.angle_beta   90.00
_cell.angle_gamma   90.00
#
_symmetry.space_group_name_H-M   'P 1'
#
loop_
_entity.id
_entity.type
_entity.pdbx_description
1 polymer ?
#
loop_
_entity_poly.entity_id
_entity_poly.type
_entity_poly.pdbx_seq_one_letter_code
_entity_poly.pdbx_strand_id
1 'polypeptide(L)'
;MDNQHDLEELHSDTKTTLSYACYLAGGCYPSQLLDVRARKLVVRAFCSELATRSGFGMRQKTMRDRWSQLVELTAATPTALGFFKVDGGLRGLAETLNTDHTTLFRNLKTWVDRPCPLVRTDLGSRSDRQPLRWIQIPLLTDCLIWAAEQRARLKSGQPGALNEKTIFYLIEHMIPMGITPSSNITSEEASGLMGVIEASKESVSRGPETLEARIRRLRKERREKFRKIWRKGYEQREERRRLAAVA
;
A
#
# COMPACT_ATOMS: atom_id res chain seq x y z
N MET A 1 -9.56 -21.83 12.96
CA MET A 1 -8.22 -22.14 12.42
C MET A 1 -7.48 -20.83 12.27
N ASP A 2 -6.44 -20.66 13.09
CA ASP A 2 -5.13 -20.05 12.78
C ASP A 2 -5.03 -18.73 12.01
N ASN A 3 -5.56 -17.63 12.56
CA ASN A 3 -5.17 -16.28 12.09
C ASN A 3 -3.87 -15.77 12.73
N GLN A 4 -3.32 -16.49 13.72
CA GLN A 4 -2.21 -15.99 14.55
C GLN A 4 -0.82 -16.21 13.92
N HIS A 5 -0.67 -17.17 13.01
CA HIS A 5 0.57 -17.42 12.29
C HIS A 5 0.67 -16.63 10.98
N ASP A 6 -0.46 -16.21 10.41
CA ASP A 6 -0.52 -15.62 9.07
C ASP A 6 0.21 -14.26 8.96
N LEU A 7 0.06 -13.33 9.93
CA LEU A 7 0.68 -12.00 9.80
C LEU A 7 2.19 -11.97 10.09
N GLU A 8 2.68 -12.81 10.99
CA GLU A 8 4.12 -12.92 11.28
C GLU A 8 4.86 -13.62 10.14
N GLU A 9 4.27 -14.69 9.61
CA GLU A 9 4.76 -15.38 8.41
C GLU A 9 4.75 -14.44 7.20
N LEU A 10 3.64 -13.73 6.97
CA LEU A 10 3.54 -12.73 5.90
C LEU A 10 4.58 -11.61 6.05
N HIS A 11 4.90 -11.18 7.27
CA HIS A 11 5.99 -10.21 7.49
C HIS A 11 7.35 -10.79 7.09
N SER A 12 7.60 -12.04 7.43
CA SER A 12 8.83 -12.77 7.05
C SER A 12 8.95 -12.88 5.53
N ASP A 13 7.90 -13.29 4.83
CA ASP A 13 7.87 -13.40 3.35
C ASP A 13 8.07 -12.05 2.67
N THR A 14 7.49 -11.00 3.25
CA THR A 14 7.65 -9.63 2.76
C THR A 14 9.11 -9.16 2.91
N LYS A 15 9.79 -9.53 4.01
CA LYS A 15 11.23 -9.27 4.19
C LYS A 15 12.08 -10.06 3.19
N THR A 16 11.70 -11.31 2.88
CA THR A 16 12.38 -12.11 1.85
C THR A 16 12.27 -11.44 0.48
N THR A 17 11.08 -10.93 0.14
CA THR A 17 10.86 -10.16 -1.10
C THR A 17 11.75 -8.91 -1.16
N LEU A 18 11.83 -8.15 -0.06
CA LEU A 18 12.73 -6.98 0.02
C LEU A 18 14.21 -7.38 -0.12
N SER A 19 14.59 -8.51 0.49
CA SER A 19 15.96 -9.03 0.44
C SER A 19 16.34 -9.45 -0.98
N TYR A 20 15.40 -10.03 -1.73
CA TYR A 20 15.58 -10.32 -3.15
C TYR A 20 15.74 -9.06 -3.99
N ALA A 21 14.93 -8.01 -3.75
CA ALA A 21 15.12 -6.72 -4.42
C ALA A 21 16.49 -6.10 -4.11
N CYS A 22 16.95 -6.21 -2.87
CA CYS A 22 18.28 -5.78 -2.44
C CYS A 22 19.40 -6.52 -3.19
N TYR A 23 19.27 -7.83 -3.35
CA TYR A 23 20.17 -8.68 -4.12
C TYR A 23 20.23 -8.24 -5.59
N LEU A 24 19.08 -8.05 -6.25
CA LEU A 24 19.01 -7.56 -7.63
C LEU A 24 19.71 -6.21 -7.83
N ALA A 25 19.72 -5.38 -6.81
CA ALA A 25 20.38 -4.07 -6.80
C ALA A 25 21.87 -4.11 -6.42
N GLY A 26 22.53 -5.27 -6.57
CA GLY A 26 23.94 -5.48 -6.26
C GLY A 26 24.21 -5.75 -4.78
N GLY A 27 23.30 -6.43 -4.08
CA GLY A 27 23.49 -6.80 -2.67
C GLY A 27 23.41 -5.62 -1.69
N CYS A 28 22.58 -4.62 -1.98
CA CYS A 28 22.50 -3.41 -1.17
C CYS A 28 21.68 -3.60 0.12
N TYR A 29 21.74 -2.65 1.06
CA TYR A 29 20.91 -2.70 2.27
C TYR A 29 19.47 -2.24 2.00
N PRO A 30 18.47 -2.75 2.74
CA PRO A 30 17.08 -2.27 2.69
C PRO A 30 16.93 -0.76 2.78
N SER A 31 17.76 -0.09 3.59
CA SER A 31 17.77 1.37 3.75
C SER A 31 18.18 2.14 2.49
N GLN A 32 18.84 1.48 1.51
CA GLN A 32 19.20 2.11 0.24
C GLN A 32 18.07 2.04 -0.78
N LEU A 33 17.24 0.98 -0.74
CA LEU A 33 16.03 0.89 -1.57
C LEU A 33 14.85 1.64 -0.95
N LEU A 34 14.67 1.53 0.36
CA LEU A 34 13.63 2.23 1.12
C LEU A 34 14.27 3.22 2.09
N ASP A 35 14.96 4.22 1.54
CA ASP A 35 15.53 5.31 2.33
C ASP A 35 14.45 6.16 3.01
N VAL A 36 14.87 7.07 3.88
CA VAL A 36 13.94 7.94 4.63
C VAL A 36 13.04 8.75 3.69
N ARG A 37 13.55 9.20 2.54
CA ARG A 37 12.80 10.01 1.57
C ARG A 37 11.74 9.18 0.87
N ALA A 38 12.10 7.99 0.38
CA ALA A 38 11.19 7.06 -0.27
C ALA A 38 10.03 6.68 0.67
N ARG A 39 10.34 6.30 1.92
CA ARG A 39 9.30 5.97 2.92
C ARG A 39 8.41 7.16 3.24
N LYS A 40 8.98 8.35 3.47
CA LYS A 40 8.21 9.57 3.76
C LYS A 40 7.26 9.94 2.62
N LEU A 41 7.62 9.69 1.36
CA LEU A 41 6.74 9.97 0.22
C LEU A 41 5.54 9.02 0.19
N VAL A 42 5.75 7.73 0.45
CA VAL A 42 4.66 6.76 0.58
C VAL A 42 3.75 7.15 1.75
N VAL A 43 4.32 7.39 2.94
CA VAL A 43 3.59 7.82 4.13
C VAL A 43 2.77 9.08 3.86
N ARG A 44 3.37 10.11 3.25
CA ARG A 44 2.68 11.36 2.89
C ARG A 44 1.48 11.12 1.99
N ALA A 45 1.61 10.23 1.00
CA ALA A 45 0.50 9.89 0.11
C ALA A 45 -0.66 9.23 0.88
N PHE A 46 -0.36 8.30 1.80
CA PHE A 46 -1.34 7.67 2.69
C PHE A 46 -2.03 8.64 3.66
N CYS A 47 -1.31 9.67 4.10
CA CYS A 47 -1.81 10.69 5.02
C CYS A 47 -2.47 11.88 4.33
N SER A 48 -2.41 11.97 2.99
CA SER A 48 -2.99 13.09 2.24
C SER A 48 -4.51 13.19 2.47
N GLU A 49 -5.08 14.40 2.36
CA GLU A 49 -6.53 14.58 2.47
C GLU A 49 -7.27 13.78 1.39
N LEU A 50 -6.70 13.71 0.19
CA LEU A 50 -7.26 12.95 -0.92
C LEU A 50 -7.33 11.45 -0.58
N ALA A 51 -6.27 10.88 0.00
CA ALA A 51 -6.28 9.49 0.43
C ALA A 51 -7.20 9.26 1.62
N THR A 52 -7.07 10.05 2.68
CA THR A 52 -7.78 9.81 3.94
C THR A 52 -9.29 10.12 3.86
N ARG A 53 -9.67 11.33 3.41
CA ARG A 53 -11.10 11.72 3.33
C ARG A 53 -11.78 10.98 2.20
N SER A 54 -11.24 11.13 0.99
CA SER A 54 -11.87 10.58 -0.18
C SER A 54 -11.58 9.10 -0.27
N GLY A 55 -10.31 8.68 -0.32
CA GLY A 55 -9.87 7.30 -0.59
C GLY A 55 -10.40 6.30 0.44
N PHE A 56 -10.11 6.61 1.69
CA PHE A 56 -10.35 5.77 2.85
C PHE A 56 -11.61 6.18 3.62
N GLY A 57 -12.35 7.21 3.18
CA GLY A 57 -13.64 7.57 3.78
C GLY A 57 -13.55 8.08 5.22
N MET A 58 -12.39 8.58 5.65
CA MET A 58 -12.14 9.06 7.01
C MET A 58 -12.59 10.52 7.16
N ARG A 59 -13.88 10.70 7.49
CA ARG A 59 -14.51 12.03 7.58
C ARG A 59 -14.02 12.86 8.76
N GLN A 60 -13.81 12.23 9.92
CA GLN A 60 -13.41 12.93 11.14
C GLN A 60 -11.90 13.17 11.18
N LYS A 61 -11.48 14.38 11.57
CA LYS A 61 -10.06 14.75 11.69
C LYS A 61 -9.31 13.81 12.64
N THR A 62 -9.87 13.54 13.82
CA THR A 62 -9.24 12.66 14.80
C THR A 62 -9.04 11.22 14.29
N MET A 63 -9.93 10.71 13.44
CA MET A 63 -9.76 9.41 12.79
C MET A 63 -8.59 9.42 11.80
N ARG A 64 -8.42 10.53 11.07
CA ARG A 64 -7.27 10.74 10.18
C ARG A 64 -5.97 10.88 10.95
N ASP A 65 -5.95 11.60 12.06
CA ASP A 65 -4.75 11.77 12.88
C ASP A 65 -4.24 10.41 13.40
N ARG A 66 -5.15 9.57 13.92
CA ARG A 66 -4.80 8.20 14.35
C ARG A 66 -4.37 7.30 13.20
N TRP A 67 -4.99 7.44 12.03
CA TRP A 67 -4.55 6.75 10.82
C TRP A 67 -3.13 7.14 10.43
N SER A 68 -2.82 8.44 10.43
CA SER A 68 -1.48 8.94 10.11
C SER A 68 -0.42 8.42 11.07
N GLN A 69 -0.70 8.43 12.37
CA GLN A 69 0.21 7.86 13.38
C GLN A 69 0.44 6.36 13.14
N LEU A 70 -0.62 5.60 12.81
CA LEU A 70 -0.48 4.17 12.50
C LEU A 70 0.33 3.91 11.23
N VAL A 71 0.12 4.72 10.18
CA VAL A 71 0.90 4.65 8.92
C VAL A 71 2.37 4.96 9.18
N GLU A 72 2.67 5.99 9.99
CA GLU A 72 4.04 6.35 10.37
C GLU A 72 4.72 5.22 11.16
N LEU A 73 4.01 4.64 12.12
CA LEU A 73 4.49 3.54 12.95
C LEU A 73 4.84 2.32 12.10
N THR A 74 3.96 1.94 11.17
CA THR A 74 4.11 0.77 10.29
C THR A 74 5.10 0.98 9.14
N ALA A 75 5.60 2.21 8.93
CA ALA A 75 6.61 2.56 7.94
C ALA A 75 7.90 3.17 8.54
N ALA A 76 8.05 3.10 9.87
CA ALA A 76 9.13 3.79 10.59
C ALA A 76 10.52 3.36 10.11
N THR A 77 10.71 2.06 9.88
CA THR A 77 11.98 1.46 9.43
C THR A 77 11.86 0.85 8.03
N PRO A 78 12.99 0.68 7.30
CA PRO A 78 12.98 0.00 5.99
C PRO A 78 12.38 -1.41 6.02
N THR A 79 12.45 -2.10 7.16
CA THR A 79 11.95 -3.47 7.33
C THR A 79 10.58 -3.56 8.00
N ALA A 80 9.98 -2.42 8.37
CA ALA A 80 8.62 -2.38 8.93
C ALA A 80 7.60 -2.80 7.85
N LEU A 81 7.75 -2.28 6.62
CA LEU A 81 7.03 -2.74 5.42
C LEU A 81 5.50 -2.74 5.56
N GLY A 82 4.94 -1.81 6.33
CA GLY A 82 3.50 -1.76 6.59
C GLY A 82 3.04 -2.66 7.76
N PHE A 83 3.97 -3.30 8.47
CA PHE A 83 3.71 -4.10 9.66
C PHE A 83 4.16 -3.39 10.93
N PHE A 84 3.47 -3.71 12.03
CA PHE A 84 3.87 -3.32 13.37
C PHE A 84 3.57 -4.45 14.35
N LYS A 85 4.59 -4.84 15.12
CA LYS A 85 4.46 -5.77 16.24
C LYS A 85 4.04 -4.97 17.47
N VAL A 86 2.92 -5.33 18.05
CA VAL A 86 2.29 -4.65 19.16
C VAL A 86 2.77 -5.25 20.48
N ASP A 87 3.36 -4.42 21.32
CA ASP A 87 3.64 -4.75 22.71
C ASP A 87 2.46 -4.34 23.59
N GLY A 88 2.09 -5.17 24.57
CA GLY A 88 1.01 -4.84 25.53
C GLY A 88 -0.42 -4.90 24.96
N GLY A 89 -0.61 -5.51 23.78
CA GLY A 89 -1.95 -5.67 23.19
C GLY A 89 -2.58 -4.35 22.73
N LEU A 90 -3.91 -4.34 22.66
CA LEU A 90 -4.67 -3.14 22.25
C LEU A 90 -4.37 -1.92 23.15
N ARG A 91 -4.13 -2.14 24.45
CA ARG A 91 -3.81 -1.06 25.40
C ARG A 91 -2.43 -0.46 25.11
N GLY A 92 -1.41 -1.30 24.93
CA GLY A 92 -0.06 -0.81 24.60
C GLY A 92 0.00 -0.10 23.24
N LEU A 93 -0.76 -0.56 22.25
CA LEU A 93 -0.91 0.20 21.01
C LEU A 93 -1.63 1.54 21.21
N ALA A 94 -2.67 1.58 22.04
CA ALA A 94 -3.41 2.81 22.34
C ALA A 94 -2.52 3.85 23.04
N GLU A 95 -1.65 3.40 23.95
CA GLU A 95 -0.61 4.23 24.58
C GLU A 95 0.39 4.75 23.54
N THR A 96 0.87 3.87 22.64
CA THR A 96 1.80 4.23 21.55
C THR A 96 1.21 5.30 20.62
N LEU A 97 -0.09 5.21 20.32
CA LEU A 97 -0.84 6.15 19.48
C LEU A 97 -1.49 7.29 20.27
N ASN A 98 -1.16 7.43 21.56
CA ASN A 98 -1.73 8.45 22.46
C ASN A 98 -3.25 8.63 22.30
N THR A 99 -4.01 7.54 22.36
CA THR A 99 -5.46 7.52 22.15
C THR A 99 -6.14 6.58 23.15
N ASP A 100 -7.42 6.78 23.40
CA ASP A 100 -8.20 5.82 24.17
C ASP A 100 -8.34 4.47 23.43
N HIS A 101 -8.11 3.37 24.14
CA HIS A 101 -8.17 2.00 23.63
C HIS A 101 -9.55 1.60 23.09
N THR A 102 -10.65 2.09 23.67
CA THR A 102 -12.00 1.78 23.16
C THR A 102 -12.26 2.49 21.83
N THR A 103 -11.76 3.71 21.70
CA THR A 103 -11.81 4.47 20.44
C THR A 103 -10.96 3.80 19.36
N LEU A 104 -9.74 3.38 19.72
CA LEU A 104 -8.85 2.67 18.82
C LEU A 104 -9.46 1.36 18.33
N PHE A 105 -10.05 0.56 19.24
CA PHE A 105 -10.73 -0.67 18.88
C PHE A 105 -11.85 -0.45 17.85
N ARG A 106 -12.70 0.56 18.07
CA ARG A 106 -13.76 0.91 17.10
C ARG A 106 -13.21 1.31 15.74
N ASN A 107 -12.11 2.06 15.70
CA ASN A 107 -11.44 2.42 14.45
C ASN A 107 -10.87 1.19 13.74
N LEU A 108 -10.12 0.34 14.45
CA LEU A 108 -9.55 -0.89 13.92
C LEU A 108 -10.64 -1.79 13.33
N LYS A 109 -11.73 -2.02 14.08
CA LYS A 109 -12.88 -2.79 13.59
C LYS A 109 -13.48 -2.18 12.31
N THR A 110 -13.67 -0.86 12.28
CA THR A 110 -14.14 -0.13 11.09
C THR A 110 -13.20 -0.24 9.89
N TRP A 111 -11.90 -0.41 10.11
CA TRP A 111 -10.90 -0.55 9.06
C TRP A 111 -10.76 -2.00 8.57
N VAL A 112 -10.91 -2.97 9.46
CA VAL A 112 -10.87 -4.41 9.19
C VAL A 112 -12.13 -4.86 8.44
N ASP A 113 -13.32 -4.46 8.89
CA ASP A 113 -14.62 -4.96 8.38
C ASP A 113 -14.97 -4.45 6.96
N ARG A 114 -14.06 -3.74 6.30
CA ARG A 114 -14.27 -3.22 4.94
C ARG A 114 -14.13 -4.32 3.90
N PRO A 115 -14.89 -4.26 2.79
CA PRO A 115 -14.69 -5.18 1.66
C PRO A 115 -13.25 -5.21 1.10
N CYS A 116 -12.54 -4.08 1.23
CA CYS A 116 -11.11 -4.00 1.05
C CYS A 116 -10.53 -3.47 2.38
N PRO A 117 -10.02 -4.36 3.25
CA PRO A 117 -9.52 -3.97 4.57
C PRO A 117 -8.40 -2.95 4.46
N LEU A 118 -8.50 -1.86 5.23
CA LEU A 118 -7.41 -0.89 5.34
C LEU A 118 -6.32 -1.40 6.30
N VAL A 119 -6.73 -2.22 7.25
CA VAL A 119 -5.87 -2.84 8.25
C VAL A 119 -6.21 -4.32 8.33
N ARG A 120 -5.21 -5.16 8.56
CA ARG A 120 -5.35 -6.52 9.05
C ARG A 120 -4.77 -6.61 10.46
N THR A 121 -5.42 -7.38 11.30
CA THR A 121 -5.02 -7.62 12.69
C THR A 121 -5.20 -9.08 13.01
N ASP A 122 -4.40 -9.61 13.93
CA ASP A 122 -4.60 -10.92 14.54
C ASP A 122 -5.65 -10.92 15.67
N LEU A 123 -6.37 -9.81 15.82
CA LEU A 123 -7.47 -9.67 16.78
C LEU A 123 -8.59 -10.68 16.46
N GLY A 124 -8.73 -11.70 17.30
CA GLY A 124 -9.75 -12.73 17.16
C GLY A 124 -11.18 -12.18 17.29
N SER A 125 -12.12 -12.76 16.55
CA SER A 125 -13.54 -12.41 16.62
C SER A 125 -14.25 -13.00 17.85
N ARG A 126 -13.60 -13.88 18.60
CA ARG A 126 -14.17 -14.58 19.76
C ARG A 126 -13.14 -14.72 20.89
N SER A 127 -13.52 -14.16 22.04
CA SER A 127 -12.84 -14.17 23.33
C SER A 127 -11.78 -13.08 23.54
N ASP A 128 -11.97 -12.37 24.65
CA ASP A 128 -11.14 -11.30 25.20
C ASP A 128 -9.75 -11.76 25.66
N ARG A 129 -9.28 -12.93 25.18
CA ARG A 129 -8.08 -13.63 25.66
C ARG A 129 -6.90 -13.61 24.70
N GLN A 130 -7.10 -13.32 23.42
CA GLN A 130 -5.96 -13.14 22.50
C GLN A 130 -5.61 -11.65 22.39
N PRO A 131 -4.45 -11.23 22.95
CA PRO A 131 -4.00 -9.86 22.79
C PRO A 131 -3.64 -9.61 21.33
N LEU A 132 -4.00 -8.43 20.81
CA LEU A 132 -3.51 -7.91 19.53
C LEU A 132 -1.97 -7.95 19.51
N ARG A 133 -1.35 -8.71 18.59
CA ARG A 133 0.12 -8.79 18.49
C ARG A 133 0.64 -8.19 17.20
N TRP A 134 -0.13 -8.21 16.12
CA TRP A 134 0.32 -7.72 14.84
C TRP A 134 -0.74 -6.85 14.16
N ILE A 135 -0.24 -5.78 13.54
CA ILE A 135 -0.99 -4.95 12.61
C ILE A 135 -0.28 -4.97 11.27
N GLN A 136 -1.06 -5.05 10.19
CA GLN A 136 -0.61 -4.78 8.84
C GLN A 136 -1.52 -3.73 8.17
N ILE A 137 -0.93 -2.81 7.42
CA ILE A 137 -1.63 -2.01 6.40
C ILE A 137 -1.32 -2.62 5.02
N PRO A 138 -2.22 -3.41 4.42
CA PRO A 138 -1.90 -4.21 3.22
C PRO A 138 -1.47 -3.36 2.03
N LEU A 139 -2.22 -2.30 1.71
CA LEU A 139 -1.88 -1.42 0.58
C LEU A 139 -0.54 -0.72 0.79
N LEU A 140 -0.18 -0.40 2.04
CA LEU A 140 1.11 0.23 2.37
C LEU A 140 2.25 -0.77 2.18
N THR A 141 2.03 -2.03 2.57
CA THR A 141 2.96 -3.14 2.30
C THR A 141 3.23 -3.22 0.80
N ASP A 142 2.16 -3.33 0.00
CA ASP A 142 2.26 -3.44 -1.46
C ASP A 142 3.00 -2.24 -2.07
N CYS A 143 2.67 -1.01 -1.64
CA CYS A 143 3.33 0.20 -2.16
C CYS A 143 4.81 0.30 -1.78
N LEU A 144 5.18 -0.10 -0.55
CA LEU A 144 6.57 -0.10 -0.10
C LEU A 144 7.39 -1.16 -0.85
N ILE A 145 6.87 -2.37 -1.01
CA ILE A 145 7.54 -3.42 -1.78
C ILE A 145 7.67 -3.01 -3.25
N TRP A 146 6.60 -2.51 -3.86
CA TRP A 146 6.66 -2.03 -5.23
C TRP A 146 7.71 -0.92 -5.41
N ALA A 147 7.76 0.05 -4.49
CA ALA A 147 8.77 1.11 -4.52
C ALA A 147 10.20 0.55 -4.41
N ALA A 148 10.42 -0.45 -3.54
CA ALA A 148 11.71 -1.11 -3.39
C ALA A 148 12.11 -1.85 -4.67
N GLU A 149 11.19 -2.60 -5.28
CA GLU A 149 11.43 -3.31 -6.54
C GLU A 149 11.78 -2.35 -7.68
N GLN A 150 11.02 -1.27 -7.87
CA GLN A 150 11.32 -0.31 -8.94
C GLN A 150 12.66 0.40 -8.73
N ARG A 151 12.98 0.76 -7.49
CA ARG A 151 14.29 1.34 -7.15
C ARG A 151 15.41 0.34 -7.33
N ALA A 152 15.18 -0.95 -7.09
CA ALA A 152 16.15 -2.00 -7.36
C ALA A 152 16.44 -2.14 -8.86
N ARG A 153 15.40 -2.10 -9.71
CA ARG A 153 15.54 -2.11 -11.18
C ARG A 153 16.30 -0.89 -11.69
N LEU A 154 15.99 0.29 -11.14
CA LEU A 154 16.69 1.52 -11.48
C LEU A 154 18.18 1.43 -11.10
N LYS A 155 18.47 0.94 -9.90
CA LYS A 155 19.84 0.82 -9.39
C LYS A 155 20.66 -0.25 -10.11
N SER A 156 20.03 -1.32 -10.59
CA SER A 156 20.69 -2.36 -11.38
C SER A 156 20.81 -2.02 -12.88
N GLY A 157 20.30 -0.87 -13.31
CA GLY A 157 20.37 -0.43 -14.70
C GLY A 157 19.51 -1.25 -15.65
N GLN A 158 18.43 -1.86 -15.17
CA GLN A 158 17.56 -2.66 -16.03
C GLN A 158 16.90 -1.78 -17.13
N PRO A 159 16.82 -2.28 -18.38
CA PRO A 159 16.12 -1.58 -19.45
C PRO A 159 14.66 -1.30 -19.08
N GLY A 160 14.21 -0.07 -19.32
CA GLY A 160 12.84 0.35 -19.03
C GLY A 160 12.53 0.62 -17.56
N ALA A 161 13.55 0.66 -16.68
CA ALA A 161 13.37 1.04 -15.28
C ALA A 161 12.75 2.44 -15.14
N LEU A 162 11.80 2.57 -14.22
CA LEU A 162 11.18 3.85 -13.92
C LEU A 162 12.17 4.75 -13.17
N ASN A 163 12.24 6.03 -13.56
CA ASN A 163 12.95 7.01 -12.78
C ASN A 163 12.20 7.29 -11.45
N GLU A 164 12.91 7.84 -10.46
CA GLU A 164 12.33 8.11 -9.13
C GLU A 164 11.09 9.01 -9.18
N LYS A 165 11.07 10.03 -10.05
CA LYS A 165 9.93 10.95 -10.15
C LYS A 165 8.67 10.20 -10.60
N THR A 166 8.79 9.31 -11.58
CA THR A 166 7.69 8.48 -12.07
C THR A 166 7.20 7.51 -10.99
N ILE A 167 8.12 6.87 -10.26
CA ILE A 167 7.77 5.97 -9.13
C ILE A 167 6.90 6.70 -8.12
N PHE A 168 7.33 7.89 -7.68
CA PHE A 168 6.62 8.65 -6.66
C PHE A 168 5.31 9.24 -7.16
N TYR A 169 5.25 9.74 -8.40
CA TYR A 169 3.99 10.25 -8.95
C TYR A 169 2.94 9.15 -9.02
N LEU A 170 3.30 7.94 -9.45
CA LEU A 170 2.35 6.82 -9.50
C LEU A 170 1.81 6.49 -8.10
N ILE A 171 2.68 6.38 -7.10
CA ILE A 171 2.31 6.13 -5.69
C ILE A 171 1.32 7.19 -5.19
N GLU A 172 1.63 8.47 -5.37
CA GLU A 172 0.80 9.59 -4.90
C GLU A 172 -0.62 9.54 -5.44
N HIS A 173 -0.79 9.13 -6.70
CA HIS A 173 -2.10 9.10 -7.34
C HIS A 173 -2.83 7.76 -7.14
N MET A 174 -2.11 6.66 -7.01
CA MET A 174 -2.71 5.31 -6.91
C MET A 174 -3.17 4.98 -5.49
N ILE A 175 -2.47 5.45 -4.45
CA ILE A 175 -2.87 5.23 -3.05
C ILE A 175 -4.30 5.72 -2.74
N PRO A 176 -4.71 6.95 -3.11
CA PRO A 176 -6.09 7.39 -2.89
C PRO A 176 -7.15 6.58 -3.64
N MET A 177 -6.75 5.81 -4.65
CA MET A 177 -7.63 4.91 -5.39
C MET A 177 -7.70 3.51 -4.78
N GLY A 178 -6.85 3.22 -3.78
CA GLY A 178 -6.77 1.93 -3.11
C GLY A 178 -6.11 0.86 -3.97
N ILE A 179 -5.14 1.23 -4.81
CA ILE A 179 -4.47 0.34 -5.75
C ILE A 179 -2.95 0.56 -5.71
N THR A 180 -2.20 -0.50 -6.01
CA THR A 180 -0.74 -0.48 -6.19
C THR A 180 -0.42 -0.72 -7.66
N PRO A 181 0.60 -0.08 -8.25
CA PRO A 181 1.00 -0.36 -9.62
C PRO A 181 1.47 -1.80 -9.79
N SER A 182 1.39 -2.32 -11.03
CA SER A 182 1.97 -3.62 -11.37
C SER A 182 3.48 -3.59 -11.17
N SER A 183 4.05 -4.67 -10.63
CA SER A 183 5.51 -4.80 -10.47
C SER A 183 6.25 -4.79 -11.83
N ASN A 184 5.56 -5.16 -12.91
CA ASN A 184 6.12 -5.22 -14.27
C ASN A 184 5.69 -4.07 -15.17
N ILE A 185 5.19 -2.97 -14.60
CA ILE A 185 4.81 -1.80 -15.38
C ILE A 185 5.98 -1.31 -16.24
N THR A 186 5.74 -1.10 -17.52
CA THR A 186 6.76 -0.55 -18.43
C THR A 186 6.81 0.97 -18.32
N SER A 187 7.92 1.58 -18.76
CA SER A 187 8.04 3.05 -18.84
C SER A 187 6.94 3.66 -19.73
N GLU A 188 6.55 2.99 -20.81
CA GLU A 188 5.47 3.41 -21.71
C GLU A 188 4.11 3.34 -21.02
N GLU A 189 3.81 2.22 -20.33
CA GLU A 189 2.57 2.08 -19.56
C GLU A 189 2.48 3.11 -18.44
N ALA A 190 3.59 3.35 -17.74
CA ALA A 190 3.68 4.40 -16.72
C ALA A 190 3.40 5.77 -17.34
N SER A 191 4.02 6.11 -18.48
CA SER A 191 3.80 7.38 -19.18
C SER A 191 2.35 7.54 -19.64
N GLY A 192 1.73 6.47 -20.17
CA GLY A 192 0.31 6.47 -20.53
C GLY A 192 -0.59 6.70 -19.31
N LEU A 193 -0.28 6.08 -18.16
CA LEU A 193 -1.02 6.31 -16.92
C LEU A 193 -0.87 7.75 -16.42
N MET A 194 0.33 8.33 -16.51
CA MET A 194 0.58 9.74 -16.18
C MET A 194 -0.29 10.67 -17.03
N GLY A 195 -0.33 10.45 -18.35
CA GLY A 195 -1.16 11.25 -19.26
C GLY A 195 -2.65 11.17 -18.92
N VAL A 196 -3.16 9.98 -18.57
CA VAL A 196 -4.56 9.81 -18.14
C VAL A 196 -4.84 10.51 -16.80
N ILE A 197 -3.88 10.50 -15.88
CA ILE A 197 -4.00 11.19 -14.60
C ILE A 197 -4.04 12.70 -14.83
N GLU A 198 -3.15 13.24 -15.66
CA GLU A 198 -3.06 14.69 -15.91
C GLU A 198 -4.29 15.22 -16.65
N ALA A 199 -4.74 14.52 -17.70
CA ALA A 199 -5.99 14.85 -18.40
C ALA A 199 -7.21 14.80 -17.46
N SER A 200 -7.20 13.91 -16.46
CA SER A 200 -8.26 13.86 -15.47
C SER A 200 -8.28 15.07 -14.53
N LYS A 201 -7.14 15.74 -14.28
CA LYS A 201 -7.08 16.99 -13.51
C LYS A 201 -7.66 18.16 -14.29
N GLU A 202 -7.38 18.26 -15.59
CA GLU A 202 -7.90 19.34 -16.44
C GLU A 202 -9.43 19.29 -16.56
N SER A 203 -10.00 18.09 -16.70
CA SER A 203 -11.46 17.91 -16.75
C SER A 203 -12.20 18.26 -15.45
N VAL A 204 -11.49 18.36 -14.31
CA VAL A 204 -12.07 18.70 -12.98
C VAL A 204 -12.45 20.18 -12.89
N SER A 205 -11.84 21.04 -13.71
CA SER A 205 -12.08 22.49 -13.73
C SER A 205 -13.47 22.91 -14.27
N ARG A 206 -14.25 22.00 -14.90
CA ARG A 206 -15.40 22.37 -15.77
C ARG A 206 -16.81 21.85 -15.39
N GLY A 207 -17.16 21.47 -14.16
CA GLY A 207 -18.56 21.06 -13.90
C GLY A 207 -19.05 20.97 -12.44
N PRO A 208 -20.40 20.97 -12.22
CA PRO A 208 -21.06 21.10 -10.91
C PRO A 208 -21.16 19.79 -10.10
N GLU A 209 -20.45 18.75 -10.51
CA GLU A 209 -20.49 17.46 -9.83
C GLU A 209 -19.73 17.54 -8.50
N THR A 210 -20.33 17.02 -7.41
CA THR A 210 -19.63 16.94 -6.13
C THR A 210 -18.39 16.06 -6.28
N LEU A 211 -17.25 16.57 -5.82
CA LEU A 211 -15.94 15.92 -5.93
C LEU A 211 -15.98 14.44 -5.46
N GLU A 212 -16.77 14.13 -4.44
CA GLU A 212 -16.97 12.75 -3.94
C GLU A 212 -17.68 11.82 -4.94
N ALA A 213 -18.75 12.28 -5.61
CA ALA A 213 -19.49 11.47 -6.58
C ALA A 213 -18.63 11.15 -7.80
N ARG A 214 -17.88 12.15 -8.26
CA ARG A 214 -16.94 12.02 -9.37
C ARG A 214 -15.81 11.06 -9.05
N ILE A 215 -15.20 11.20 -7.87
CA ILE A 215 -14.14 10.29 -7.41
C ILE A 215 -14.68 8.86 -7.26
N ARG A 216 -15.92 8.67 -6.79
CA ARG A 216 -16.55 7.35 -6.69
C ARG A 216 -16.75 6.68 -8.06
N ARG A 217 -17.17 7.45 -9.08
CA ARG A 217 -17.28 6.96 -10.46
C ARG A 217 -15.92 6.63 -11.05
N LEU A 218 -14.97 7.57 -10.97
CA LEU A 218 -13.59 7.37 -11.44
C LEU A 218 -12.92 6.16 -10.76
N ARG A 219 -13.22 5.90 -9.49
CA ARG A 219 -12.77 4.68 -8.78
C ARG A 219 -13.34 3.41 -9.36
N LYS A 220 -14.62 3.39 -9.73
CA LYS A 220 -15.27 2.21 -10.30
C LYS A 220 -14.67 1.91 -11.67
N GLU A 221 -14.61 2.93 -12.53
CA GLU A 221 -14.06 2.85 -13.89
C GLU A 221 -12.57 2.48 -13.88
N ARG A 222 -11.76 3.12 -13.02
CA ARG A 222 -10.32 2.82 -12.92
C ARG A 222 -10.08 1.45 -12.30
N ARG A 223 -10.77 1.04 -11.23
CA ARG A 223 -10.63 -0.33 -10.68
C ARG A 223 -10.97 -1.38 -11.72
N GLU A 224 -12.00 -1.15 -12.51
CA GLU A 224 -12.41 -2.08 -13.56
C GLU A 224 -11.40 -2.13 -14.71
N LYS A 225 -10.85 -0.98 -15.11
CA LYS A 225 -9.76 -0.89 -16.10
C LYS A 225 -8.49 -1.58 -15.61
N PHE A 226 -8.07 -1.30 -14.37
CA PHE A 226 -6.88 -1.92 -13.77
C PHE A 226 -7.05 -3.42 -13.54
N ARG A 227 -8.24 -3.92 -13.15
CA ARG A 227 -8.52 -5.36 -13.10
C ARG A 227 -8.37 -6.04 -14.45
N LYS A 228 -8.84 -5.39 -15.54
CA LYS A 228 -8.72 -5.92 -16.91
C LYS A 228 -7.25 -5.99 -17.35
N ILE A 229 -6.46 -4.95 -17.03
CA ILE A 229 -5.01 -4.93 -17.29
C ILE A 229 -4.30 -6.02 -16.49
N TRP A 230 -4.64 -6.19 -15.21
CA TRP A 230 -4.06 -7.22 -14.35
C TRP A 230 -4.37 -8.65 -14.79
N ARG A 231 -5.62 -8.95 -15.20
CA ARG A 231 -5.96 -10.28 -15.74
C ARG A 231 -5.14 -10.63 -16.98
N LYS A 232 -5.06 -9.71 -17.94
CA LYS A 232 -4.26 -9.91 -19.15
C LYS A 232 -2.78 -10.14 -18.83
N GLY A 233 -2.21 -9.35 -17.93
CA GLY A 233 -0.81 -9.52 -17.51
C GLY A 233 -0.55 -10.78 -16.66
N TYR A 234 -1.57 -11.32 -15.98
CA TYR A 234 -1.48 -12.60 -15.28
C TYR A 234 -1.55 -13.78 -16.27
N GLU A 235 -2.51 -13.77 -17.20
CA GLU A 235 -2.68 -14.79 -18.24
C GLU A 235 -1.42 -14.92 -19.11
N GLN A 236 -0.85 -13.80 -19.56
CA GLN A 236 0.41 -13.79 -20.31
C GLN A 236 1.61 -14.35 -19.52
N ARG A 237 1.62 -14.19 -18.19
CA ARG A 237 2.67 -14.76 -17.32
C ARG A 237 2.50 -16.26 -17.14
N GLU A 238 1.26 -16.72 -17.00
CA GLU A 238 0.96 -18.15 -16.88
C GLU A 238 1.30 -18.89 -18.17
N GLU A 239 1.00 -18.28 -19.32
CA GLU A 239 1.31 -18.81 -20.64
C GLU A 239 2.84 -18.92 -20.87
N ARG A 240 3.61 -17.89 -20.48
CA ARG A 240 5.08 -17.95 -20.50
C ARG A 240 5.65 -19.03 -19.57
N ARG A 241 5.04 -19.25 -18.40
CA ARG A 241 5.44 -20.32 -17.48
C ARG A 241 5.14 -21.71 -18.04
N ARG A 242 3.99 -21.89 -18.71
CA ARG A 242 3.64 -23.13 -19.40
C ARG A 242 4.60 -23.42 -20.54
N LEU A 243 4.95 -22.40 -21.34
CA LEU A 243 5.92 -22.54 -22.43
C LEU A 243 7.34 -22.85 -21.91
N ALA A 244 7.76 -22.23 -20.81
CA ALA A 244 9.05 -22.50 -20.18
C ALA A 244 9.14 -23.83 -19.41
N ALA A 245 8.00 -24.47 -19.12
CA ALA A 245 7.95 -25.79 -18.49
C ALA A 245 7.89 -26.95 -19.50
N VAL A 246 7.70 -26.63 -20.79
CA VAL A 246 7.61 -27.59 -21.91
C VAL A 246 8.88 -27.56 -22.78
N ALA A 247 9.75 -26.57 -22.59
CA ALA A 247 11.08 -26.47 -23.20
C ALA A 247 12.17 -26.97 -22.25
#